data_AF-A0A812XFS4-F1
#
_entry.id   AF-A0A812XFS4-F1
#
_cell.length_a   1.000
_cell.length_b   1.000
_cell.length_c   1.000
_cell.angle_alpha   90.00
_cell.angle_beta   90.00
_cell.angle_gamma   90.00
#
_symmetry.space_group_name_H-M   'P 1'
#
loop_
_entity.id
_entity.type
_entity.pdbx_description
1 polymer ?
#
loop_
_entity_poly.entity_id
_entity_poly.type
_entity_poly.pdbx_seq_one_letter_code
_entity_poly.pdbx_strand_id
1 'polypeptide(L)'
;AAALSDWLPEAVFEKQEGVVGVSSEDQHRYTCHEEPCIFSCETTAGQESLPLSVVNDDFCDCVDGSDEPGTSACAGLDGTLFHCRNADGIPKLLYTSRIRDGICDCCDGSD
;
A
#
# COMPACT_ATOMS: atom_id res chain seq x y z
N ALA A 1 -47.26 5.90 -19.37
CA ALA A 1 -46.11 6.79 -19.59
C ALA A 1 -45.09 6.48 -18.52
N ALA A 2 -43.91 5.99 -18.93
CA ALA A 2 -42.89 5.44 -18.03
C ALA A 2 -42.24 6.53 -17.17
N ALA A 3 -41.93 6.17 -15.92
CA ALA A 3 -41.16 6.97 -14.99
C ALA A 3 -39.70 7.04 -15.45
N LEU A 4 -39.12 8.23 -15.43
CA LEU A 4 -37.69 8.46 -15.63
C LEU A 4 -37.12 9.00 -14.31
N SER A 5 -37.04 8.10 -13.33
CA SER A 5 -36.04 8.17 -12.27
C SER A 5 -34.80 7.45 -12.81
N ASP A 6 -34.03 8.15 -13.61
CA ASP A 6 -32.68 7.76 -14.03
C ASP A 6 -31.91 9.06 -14.20
N TRP A 7 -30.60 9.03 -14.02
CA TRP A 7 -29.68 10.18 -14.02
C TRP A 7 -29.54 10.93 -12.69
N LEU A 8 -29.40 10.20 -11.59
CA LEU A 8 -28.32 10.52 -10.65
C LEU A 8 -27.18 9.55 -11.00
N PRO A 9 -25.95 10.00 -11.28
CA PRO A 9 -24.84 9.07 -11.28
C PRO A 9 -24.77 8.52 -9.87
N GLU A 10 -25.03 7.22 -9.71
CA GLU A 10 -24.58 6.48 -8.55
C GLU A 10 -23.13 6.91 -8.35
N ALA A 11 -22.84 7.44 -7.17
CA ALA A 11 -21.50 7.81 -6.78
C ALA A 11 -20.57 6.73 -7.33
N VAL A 12 -19.63 7.16 -8.19
CA VAL A 12 -18.45 6.35 -8.46
C VAL A 12 -17.89 6.11 -7.07
N PHE A 13 -18.18 4.94 -6.51
CA PHE A 13 -17.47 4.40 -5.39
C PHE A 13 -16.05 4.31 -5.93
N GLU A 14 -15.27 5.37 -5.72
CA GLU A 14 -13.83 5.33 -5.87
C GLU A 14 -13.42 4.11 -5.05
N LYS A 15 -13.05 3.06 -5.77
CA LYS A 15 -12.49 1.86 -5.20
C LYS A 15 -11.32 2.40 -4.39
N GLN A 16 -11.44 2.39 -3.06
CA GLN A 16 -10.43 2.93 -2.16
C GLN A 16 -9.07 2.48 -2.70
N GLU A 17 -8.30 3.41 -3.27
CA GLU A 17 -7.07 3.03 -3.94
C GLU A 17 -6.21 2.40 -2.87
N GLY A 18 -5.89 1.12 -3.05
CA GLY A 18 -5.19 0.32 -2.03
C GLY A 18 -3.85 0.95 -1.68
N VAL A 19 -3.25 0.48 -0.59
CA VAL A 19 -1.92 0.91 -0.18
C VAL A 19 -0.92 0.61 -1.28
N VAL A 20 -0.18 1.65 -1.68
CA VAL A 20 0.84 1.60 -2.72
C VAL A 20 1.96 0.65 -2.27
N GLY A 21 2.50 -0.12 -3.21
CA GLY A 21 3.56 -1.10 -2.95
C GLY A 21 3.07 -2.41 -2.33
N VAL A 22 1.75 -2.60 -2.16
CA VAL A 22 1.15 -3.83 -1.59
C VAL A 22 0.39 -4.63 -2.64
N SER A 23 0.56 -5.96 -2.63
CA SER A 23 -0.17 -6.89 -3.50
C SER A 23 -1.67 -6.84 -3.25
N SER A 24 -2.50 -7.24 -4.21
CA SER A 24 -3.96 -7.30 -3.99
C SER A 24 -4.37 -8.23 -2.86
N GLU A 25 -3.64 -9.31 -2.67
CA GLU A 25 -3.86 -10.30 -1.62
C GLU A 25 -3.57 -9.72 -0.23
N ASP A 26 -2.60 -8.81 -0.12
CA ASP A 26 -2.13 -8.29 1.17
C ASP A 26 -2.77 -6.95 1.58
N GLN A 27 -3.57 -6.32 0.71
CA GLN A 27 -4.24 -5.03 1.00
C GLN A 27 -5.00 -5.02 2.33
N HIS A 28 -5.63 -6.15 2.69
CA HIS A 28 -6.41 -6.30 3.92
C HIS A 28 -5.58 -6.10 5.21
N ARG A 29 -4.25 -6.19 5.14
CA ARG A 29 -3.35 -5.91 6.28
C ARG A 29 -3.28 -4.42 6.63
N TYR A 30 -3.66 -3.55 5.69
CA TYR A 30 -3.54 -2.10 5.79
C TYR A 30 -4.90 -1.38 5.73
N THR A 31 -6.00 -2.12 5.85
CA THR A 31 -7.35 -1.54 5.83
C THR A 31 -7.81 -1.16 7.22
N CYS A 32 -8.38 0.03 7.36
CA CYS A 32 -9.10 0.41 8.57
C CYS A 32 -10.54 -0.11 8.54
N HIS A 33 -10.92 -0.89 9.56
CA HIS A 33 -12.29 -1.38 9.72
C HIS A 33 -13.05 -0.61 10.80
N GLU A 34 -12.37 -0.16 11.85
CA GLU A 34 -12.95 0.55 13.00
C GLU A 34 -11.96 1.60 13.53
N GLU A 35 -12.47 2.69 14.09
CA GLU A 35 -11.67 3.77 14.67
C GLU A 35 -11.40 3.54 16.17
N PRO A 36 -10.18 3.81 16.67
CA PRO A 36 -9.02 4.34 15.94
C PRO A 36 -8.39 3.31 15.00
N CYS A 37 -7.97 3.72 13.80
CA CYS A 37 -7.29 2.84 12.85
C CYS A 37 -5.91 2.39 13.37
N ILE A 38 -5.70 1.08 13.47
CA ILE A 38 -4.46 0.47 13.97
C ILE A 38 -3.84 -0.43 12.90
N PHE A 39 -2.52 -0.33 12.75
CA PHE A 39 -1.66 -1.20 11.98
C PHE A 39 -0.80 -2.06 12.92
N SER A 40 -0.47 -3.28 12.51
CA SER A 40 0.34 -4.20 13.30
C SER A 40 1.56 -4.65 12.51
N CYS A 41 2.75 -4.47 13.07
CA CYS A 41 4.01 -4.97 12.51
C CYS A 41 4.66 -6.03 13.38
N GLU A 42 5.55 -6.84 12.77
CA GLU A 42 6.26 -7.91 13.45
C GLU A 42 7.53 -7.39 14.11
N THR A 43 7.81 -7.92 15.30
CA THR A 43 9.03 -7.62 16.07
C THR A 43 9.69 -8.92 16.52
N THR A 44 10.92 -8.82 17.04
CA THR A 44 11.61 -9.98 17.64
C THR A 44 10.92 -10.54 18.88
N ALA A 45 10.00 -9.77 19.50
CA ALA A 45 9.29 -10.15 20.72
C ALA A 45 7.79 -10.47 20.49
N GLY A 46 7.28 -10.35 19.27
CA GLY A 46 5.86 -10.53 18.95
C GLY A 46 5.35 -9.49 17.95
N GLN A 47 4.22 -8.87 18.24
CA GLN A 47 3.63 -7.82 17.40
C GLN A 47 3.64 -6.47 18.13
N GLU A 48 3.82 -5.40 17.36
CA GLU A 48 3.68 -4.02 17.81
C GLU A 48 2.51 -3.37 17.07
N SER A 49 1.72 -2.55 17.78
CA SER A 49 0.57 -1.85 17.23
C SER A 49 0.86 -0.37 17.12
N LEU A 50 0.73 0.16 15.90
CA LEU A 50 0.96 1.57 15.55
C LEU A 50 -0.32 2.18 14.96
N PRO A 51 -0.46 3.52 14.95
CA PRO A 51 -1.53 4.18 14.20
C PRO A 51 -1.41 3.85 12.71
N LEU A 52 -2.51 3.56 12.01
CA LEU A 52 -2.46 3.27 10.56
C LEU A 52 -1.85 4.42 9.73
N SER A 53 -1.85 5.65 10.27
CA SER A 53 -1.28 6.83 9.64
C SER A 53 0.24 6.78 9.45
N VAL A 54 0.95 5.85 10.09
CA VAL A 54 2.40 5.66 9.88
C VAL A 54 2.70 4.90 8.60
N VAL A 55 1.70 4.25 7.98
CA VAL A 55 1.94 3.47 6.77
C VAL A 55 2.23 4.40 5.60
N ASN A 56 3.39 4.20 4.95
CA ASN A 56 3.90 5.01 3.85
C ASN A 56 4.06 6.49 4.21
N ASP A 57 4.55 6.78 5.41
CA ASP A 57 4.74 8.16 5.88
C ASP A 57 6.18 8.69 5.67
N ASP A 58 7.00 7.94 4.92
CA ASP A 58 8.42 8.20 4.66
C ASP A 58 9.32 8.07 5.91
N PHE A 59 8.85 7.37 6.97
CA PHE A 59 9.63 7.01 8.14
C PHE A 59 9.57 5.51 8.43
N CYS A 60 10.69 4.90 8.84
CA CYS A 60 10.74 3.48 9.16
C CYS A 60 10.52 3.26 10.65
N ASP A 61 9.26 3.11 11.05
CA ASP A 61 8.82 2.84 12.42
C ASP A 61 8.92 1.36 12.79
N CYS A 62 8.65 0.45 11.84
CA CYS A 62 8.65 -0.98 12.14
C CYS A 62 10.02 -1.64 11.88
N VAL A 63 10.40 -2.54 12.80
CA VAL A 63 11.67 -3.27 12.70
C VAL A 63 11.71 -4.30 11.56
N ASP A 64 10.54 -4.73 11.09
CA ASP A 64 10.37 -5.58 9.90
C ASP A 64 10.16 -4.76 8.61
N GLY A 65 10.05 -3.43 8.73
CA GLY A 65 9.80 -2.49 7.65
C GLY A 65 8.45 -2.65 6.94
N SER A 66 7.48 -3.33 7.57
CA SER A 66 6.17 -3.58 6.99
C SER A 66 5.27 -2.35 6.89
N ASP A 67 5.62 -1.26 7.57
CA ASP A 67 4.97 0.05 7.53
C ASP A 67 5.26 0.83 6.24
N GLU A 68 6.39 0.57 5.56
CA GLU A 68 6.81 1.33 4.38
C GLU A 68 6.85 0.48 3.08
N PRO A 69 5.76 -0.18 2.66
CA PRO A 69 5.73 -0.96 1.43
C PRO A 69 5.82 -0.11 0.15
N GLY A 70 5.46 1.17 0.23
CA GLY A 70 5.36 2.14 -0.86
C GLY A 70 6.38 3.27 -0.81
N THR A 71 7.35 3.22 0.11
CA THR A 71 8.44 4.20 0.20
C THR A 71 9.80 3.53 0.36
N SER A 72 10.87 4.31 0.17
CA SER A 72 12.24 3.86 0.40
C SER A 72 12.70 3.98 1.86
N ALA A 73 11.83 4.35 2.80
CA ALA A 73 12.24 4.70 4.16
C ALA A 73 12.84 3.50 4.94
N CYS A 74 12.35 2.28 4.67
CA CYS A 74 12.90 1.05 5.22
C CYS A 74 13.95 0.36 4.31
N ALA A 75 14.53 1.08 3.34
CA ALA A 75 15.58 0.54 2.48
C ALA A 75 16.78 0.03 3.30
N GLY A 76 17.20 -1.20 3.04
CA GLY A 76 18.30 -1.87 3.75
C GLY A 76 17.87 -2.86 4.81
N LEU A 77 16.56 -2.93 5.14
CA LEU A 77 15.99 -4.04 5.88
C LEU A 77 15.72 -5.23 4.95
N ASP A 78 16.14 -6.42 5.37
CA ASP A 78 15.92 -7.64 4.61
C ASP A 78 14.43 -7.96 4.50
N GLY A 79 13.97 -8.30 3.29
CA GLY A 79 12.59 -8.71 3.04
C GLY A 79 11.62 -7.57 2.75
N THR A 80 12.05 -6.31 2.82
CA THR A 80 11.23 -5.16 2.38
C THR A 80 11.19 -5.09 0.84
N LEU A 81 9.99 -5.27 0.28
CA LEU A 81 9.77 -5.32 -1.17
C LEU A 81 8.58 -4.45 -1.56
N PHE A 82 8.74 -3.70 -2.65
CA PHE A 82 7.70 -2.94 -3.32
C PHE A 82 6.99 -3.81 -4.36
N HIS A 83 5.66 -3.79 -4.37
CA HIS A 83 4.87 -4.47 -5.40
C HIS A 83 4.46 -3.52 -6.54
N CYS A 84 5.16 -3.59 -7.68
CA CYS A 84 4.70 -3.02 -8.93
C CYS A 84 3.43 -3.75 -9.36
N ARG A 85 2.31 -3.03 -9.46
CA ARG A 85 1.05 -3.63 -9.90
C ARG A 85 1.09 -4.00 -11.38
N ASN A 86 1.69 -3.14 -12.22
CA ASN A 86 1.72 -3.23 -13.67
C ASN A 86 0.34 -3.58 -14.22
N ALA A 87 -0.62 -2.65 -14.13
CA ALA A 87 -1.97 -2.86 -14.64
C ALA A 87 -1.95 -3.40 -16.09
N ASP A 88 -2.71 -4.46 -16.35
CA ASP A 88 -2.73 -5.21 -17.62
C ASP A 88 -1.40 -5.89 -18.03
N GLY A 89 -0.43 -5.94 -17.12
CA GLY A 89 0.88 -6.56 -17.29
C GLY A 89 1.19 -7.63 -16.23
N ILE A 90 2.48 -7.93 -16.06
CA ILE A 90 2.97 -8.91 -15.08
C ILE A 90 3.42 -8.14 -13.82
N PRO A 91 2.88 -8.44 -12.63
CA PRO A 91 3.36 -7.86 -11.39
C PRO A 91 4.84 -8.13 -11.15
N LYS A 92 5.53 -7.18 -10.51
CA LYS A 92 6.97 -7.27 -10.25
C LYS A 92 7.26 -6.81 -8.83
N LEU A 93 8.17 -7.51 -8.16
CA LEU A 93 8.71 -7.08 -6.88
C LEU A 93 10.03 -6.36 -7.08
N LEU A 94 10.20 -5.23 -6.39
CA LEU A 94 11.43 -4.46 -6.34
C LEU A 94 11.91 -4.35 -4.90
N TYR A 95 13.21 -4.17 -4.71
CA TYR A 95 13.71 -3.70 -3.42
C TYR A 95 13.23 -2.26 -3.21
N THR A 96 12.83 -1.94 -1.98
CA THR A 96 12.34 -0.59 -1.60
C THR A 96 13.36 0.52 -1.87
N SER A 97 14.65 0.19 -1.97
CA SER A 97 15.70 1.14 -2.37
C SER A 97 15.58 1.68 -3.80
N ARG A 98 14.72 1.10 -4.64
CA ARG A 98 14.45 1.58 -6.01
C ARG A 98 13.24 2.49 -6.11
N ILE A 99 12.47 2.62 -5.04
CA ILE A 99 11.32 3.51 -5.02
C ILE A 99 11.83 4.95 -5.08
N ARG A 100 11.32 5.74 -6.03
CA ARG A 100 11.63 7.16 -6.25
C ARG A 100 13.14 7.45 -6.40
N ASP A 101 13.93 6.51 -6.93
CA ASP A 101 15.39 6.68 -7.10
C ASP A 101 15.78 7.45 -8.38
N GLY A 102 14.79 7.78 -9.21
CA GLY A 102 14.96 8.49 -10.49
C GLY A 102 15.15 7.58 -11.71
N ILE A 103 15.05 6.26 -11.53
CA ILE A 103 15.04 5.24 -12.57
C ILE A 103 13.65 4.61 -12.63
N CYS A 104 13.16 4.27 -13.83
CA CYS A 104 11.87 3.59 -13.97
C CYS A 104 12.09 2.07 -13.98
N ASP A 105 11.78 1.39 -12.88
CA ASP A 105 11.87 -0.06 -12.72
C ASP A 105 10.52 -0.77 -12.91
N CYS A 106 9.40 -0.15 -12.55
CA CYS A 106 8.07 -0.66 -12.88
C CYS A 106 7.67 -0.25 -14.29
N CYS A 107 6.93 -1.11 -15.00
CA CYS A 107 6.44 -0.80 -16.34
C CYS A 107 5.33 0.26 -16.31
N ASP A 108 4.60 0.34 -15.20
CA ASP A 108 3.59 1.38 -14.94
C ASP A 108 4.17 2.66 -14.33
N GLY A 109 5.48 2.68 -14.01
CA GLY A 109 6.15 3.81 -13.37
C GLY A 109 5.65 4.13 -11.95
N SER A 110 5.14 3.12 -11.24
CA SER A 110 4.64 3.27 -9.87
C SER A 110 5.72 3.29 -8.78
N ASP A 111 6.95 2.89 -9.10
CA ASP A 111 8.11 2.95 -8.22
C ASP A 111 8.63 4.37 -8.01
#